data_AF-A0A497E462-F1
#
_entry.id   AF-A0A497E462-F1
#
_cell.length_a   1.000
_cell.length_b   1.000
_cell.length_c   1.000
_cell.angle_alpha   90.00
_cell.angle_beta   90.00
_cell.angle_gamma   90.00
#
_symmetry.space_group_name_H-M   'P 1'
#
loop_
_entity.id
_entity.type
_entity.pdbx_description
1 polymer ?
#
loop_
_entity_poly.entity_id
_entity_poly.type
_entity_poly.pdbx_seq_one_letter_code
_entity_poly.pdbx_strand_id
1 'polypeptide(L)'
;MPGWIIHNKWAQRMEISKEVSEYINRAIDNVNMPEDFREYIEKRRIPRSRGGNISIMDAVSLQGRSLHDLGRGDKEKVKFIKEPILLFLSRKGKDYVKVWYLHFILDYLNSKQLRDWMKNTGESIEDCINKYQKNKAVTVSGTEEQLIEVMNFLKGNIHELQEDLNLPK
;
A
#
# COMPACT_ATOMS: atom_id res chain seq x y z
N MET A 1 3.58 -3.75 11.53
CA MET A 1 4.06 -2.94 10.41
C MET A 1 5.46 -2.48 10.73
N PRO A 2 6.29 -2.16 9.74
CA PRO A 2 7.47 -1.39 10.04
C PRO A 2 7.03 0.03 10.44
N GLY A 3 7.79 0.73 11.28
CA GLY A 3 7.43 2.10 11.65
C GLY A 3 7.56 3.07 10.46
N TRP A 4 6.97 4.27 10.55
CA TRP A 4 7.12 5.32 9.53
C TRP A 4 8.58 5.61 9.16
N ILE A 5 9.51 5.37 10.09
CA ILE A 5 10.96 5.48 9.87
C ILE A 5 11.39 4.63 8.67
N ILE A 6 10.95 3.37 8.60
CA ILE A 6 11.29 2.46 7.49
C ILE A 6 10.59 2.91 6.21
N HIS A 7 9.29 3.22 6.26
CA HIS A 7 8.57 3.69 5.06
C HIS A 7 9.21 4.95 4.45
N ASN A 8 9.58 5.93 5.30
CA ASN A 8 10.27 7.15 4.88
C ASN A 8 11.69 6.86 4.37
N LYS A 9 12.45 5.98 5.04
CA LYS A 9 13.80 5.56 4.59
C LYS A 9 13.74 5.01 3.17
N TRP A 10 12.84 4.07 2.91
CA TRP A 10 12.74 3.43 1.60
C TRP A 10 12.20 4.38 0.53
N ALA A 11 11.28 5.29 0.87
CA ALA A 11 10.85 6.34 -0.06
C ALA A 11 12.01 7.27 -0.45
N GLN A 12 12.82 7.69 0.52
CA GLN A 12 14.00 8.53 0.28
C GLN A 12 15.06 7.80 -0.56
N ARG A 13 15.26 6.49 -0.36
CA ARG A 13 16.16 5.67 -1.20
C ARG A 13 15.67 5.55 -2.66
N MET A 14 14.38 5.77 -2.91
CA MET A 14 13.81 5.93 -4.26
C MET A 14 13.84 7.38 -4.76
N GLU A 15 14.57 8.27 -4.08
CA GLU A 15 14.64 9.71 -4.40
C GLU A 15 13.29 10.44 -4.28
N ILE A 16 12.33 9.86 -3.54
CA ILE A 16 11.03 10.48 -3.29
C ILE A 16 11.14 11.38 -2.06
N SER A 17 10.54 12.57 -2.15
CA SER A 17 10.59 13.56 -1.07
C SER A 17 9.90 13.05 0.19
N LYS A 18 10.45 13.47 1.35
CA LYS A 18 9.87 13.18 2.67
C LYS A 18 8.44 13.68 2.79
N GLU A 19 8.12 14.79 2.14
CA GLU A 19 6.76 15.35 2.15
C GLU A 19 5.74 14.38 1.53
N VAL A 20 6.08 13.77 0.39
CA VAL A 20 5.22 12.77 -0.27
C VAL A 20 5.10 11.52 0.59
N SER A 21 6.20 11.04 1.18
CA SER A 21 6.18 9.84 2.02
C SER A 21 5.35 10.04 3.30
N GLU A 22 5.51 11.18 3.96
CA GLU A 22 4.71 11.53 5.14
C GLU A 22 3.25 11.76 4.79
N TYR A 23 2.95 12.38 3.65
CA TYR A 23 1.57 12.55 3.18
C TYR A 23 0.87 11.18 3.08
N ILE A 24 1.50 10.21 2.42
CA ILE A 24 0.90 8.87 2.24
C ILE A 24 0.80 8.13 3.56
N ASN A 25 1.81 8.18 4.41
CA ASN A 25 1.76 7.54 5.73
C ASN A 25 0.62 8.11 6.58
N ARG A 26 0.45 9.44 6.63
CA ARG A 26 -0.67 10.10 7.32
C ARG A 26 -2.03 9.69 6.73
N ALA A 27 -2.12 9.57 5.41
CA ALA A 27 -3.34 9.17 4.73
C ALA A 27 -3.72 7.71 5.01
N ILE A 28 -2.76 6.77 4.95
CA ILE A 28 -3.00 5.34 5.16
C ILE A 28 -3.30 5.02 6.63
N ASP A 29 -2.55 5.60 7.56
CA ASP A 29 -2.69 5.32 9.00
C ASP A 29 -3.78 6.16 9.67
N ASN A 30 -4.40 7.08 8.94
CA ASN A 30 -5.44 7.99 9.44
C ASN A 30 -4.96 8.83 10.64
N VAL A 31 -3.71 9.28 10.61
CA VAL A 31 -3.10 10.13 11.64
C VAL A 31 -2.77 11.48 11.01
N ASN A 32 -3.43 12.55 11.47
CA ASN A 32 -3.31 13.89 10.86
C ASN A 32 -3.48 13.83 9.32
N MET A 33 -4.50 13.09 8.87
CA MET A 33 -4.78 12.84 7.45
C MET A 33 -4.80 14.15 6.65
N PRO A 34 -4.13 14.21 5.47
CA PRO A 34 -4.16 15.39 4.61
C PRO A 34 -5.59 15.78 4.25
N GLU A 35 -5.89 17.09 4.28
CA GLU A 35 -7.26 17.59 4.16
C GLU A 35 -7.88 17.26 2.79
N ASP A 36 -7.09 17.39 1.72
CA ASP A 36 -7.54 17.06 0.36
C ASP A 36 -7.82 15.56 0.19
N PHE A 37 -7.01 14.70 0.83
CA PHE A 37 -7.27 13.26 0.87
C PHE A 37 -8.53 12.94 1.68
N ARG A 38 -8.70 13.55 2.86
CA ARG A 38 -9.88 13.38 3.71
C ARG A 38 -11.14 13.79 2.96
N GLU A 39 -11.14 15.00 2.40
CA GLU A 39 -12.25 15.53 1.62
C GLU A 39 -12.60 14.58 0.46
N TYR A 40 -11.59 14.06 -0.24
CA TYR A 40 -11.80 13.10 -1.31
C TYR A 40 -12.50 11.83 -0.81
N ILE A 41 -12.00 11.18 0.26
CA ILE A 41 -12.59 9.91 0.72
C ILE A 41 -13.97 10.07 1.37
N GLU A 42 -14.28 11.24 1.92
CA GLU A 42 -15.60 11.56 2.49
C GLU A 42 -16.63 11.89 1.41
N LYS A 43 -16.23 12.59 0.34
CA LYS A 43 -17.14 13.01 -0.73
C LYS A 43 -17.26 11.98 -1.85
N ARG A 44 -16.20 11.23 -2.16
CA ARG A 44 -16.19 10.26 -3.25
C ARG A 44 -17.15 9.12 -2.93
N ARG A 45 -18.24 9.08 -3.70
CA ARG A 45 -19.26 8.04 -3.59
C ARG A 45 -18.90 6.83 -4.45
N ILE A 46 -19.09 5.64 -3.88
CA ILE A 46 -18.92 4.35 -4.54
C ILE A 46 -20.27 3.60 -4.53
N PRO A 47 -20.68 3.00 -5.67
CA PRO A 47 -21.99 2.38 -5.80
C PRO A 47 -22.09 1.05 -5.05
N ARG A 48 -23.17 0.82 -4.30
CA ARG A 48 -23.43 -0.50 -3.70
C ARG A 48 -24.39 -1.31 -4.54
N SER A 49 -24.21 -2.63 -4.51
CA SER A 49 -25.16 -3.58 -5.10
C SER A 49 -26.54 -3.53 -4.42
N ARG A 50 -26.60 -3.14 -3.14
CA ARG A 50 -27.84 -2.89 -2.38
C ARG A 50 -27.66 -1.70 -1.45
N GLY A 51 -28.61 -0.76 -1.52
CA GLY A 51 -28.73 0.41 -0.65
C GLY A 51 -27.74 1.51 -0.96
N GLY A 52 -28.15 2.48 -1.80
CA GLY A 52 -27.49 3.78 -2.02
C GLY A 52 -26.00 3.75 -2.41
N ASN A 53 -25.46 4.92 -2.74
CA ASN A 53 -24.02 5.09 -2.83
C ASN A 53 -23.48 5.44 -1.45
N ILE A 54 -22.33 4.88 -1.05
CA ILE A 54 -21.66 5.22 0.22
C ILE A 54 -20.35 5.95 -0.07
N SER A 55 -19.80 6.70 0.90
CA SER A 55 -18.45 7.25 0.73
C SER A 55 -17.38 6.16 0.84
N ILE A 56 -16.15 6.46 0.42
CA ILE A 56 -15.01 5.58 0.68
C ILE A 56 -14.79 5.43 2.19
N MET A 57 -14.92 6.52 2.95
CA MET A 57 -14.79 6.49 4.41
C MET A 57 -15.84 5.59 5.08
N ASP A 58 -17.09 5.66 4.62
CA ASP A 58 -18.17 4.76 5.08
C ASP A 58 -17.83 3.30 4.76
N ALA A 59 -17.31 3.04 3.56
CA ALA A 59 -16.96 1.69 3.12
C ALA A 59 -15.84 1.07 3.97
N VAL A 60 -14.84 1.88 4.32
CA VAL A 60 -13.74 1.49 5.21
C VAL A 60 -14.25 1.24 6.63
N SER A 61 -15.07 2.15 7.15
CA SER A 61 -15.66 2.06 8.50
C SER A 61 -16.59 0.87 8.66
N LEU A 62 -17.43 0.58 7.66
CA LEU A 62 -18.34 -0.58 7.66
C LEU A 62 -17.60 -1.92 7.66
N GLN A 63 -16.33 -1.94 7.21
CA GLN A 63 -15.49 -3.13 7.29
C GLN A 63 -14.79 -3.26 8.65
N GLY A 64 -14.97 -2.31 9.57
CA GLY A 64 -14.28 -2.25 10.87
C GLY A 64 -12.77 -2.11 10.71
N ARG A 65 -12.33 -1.44 9.64
CA ARG A 65 -10.93 -1.39 9.18
C ARG A 65 -10.43 0.03 9.11
N SER A 66 -9.11 0.19 9.16
CA SER A 66 -8.45 1.40 8.68
C SER A 66 -8.08 1.27 7.20
N LEU A 67 -7.71 2.39 6.56
CA LEU A 67 -7.14 2.36 5.21
C LEU A 67 -5.87 1.50 5.15
N HIS A 68 -5.09 1.47 6.23
CA HIS A 68 -3.98 0.55 6.42
C HIS A 68 -4.38 -0.94 6.30
N ASP A 69 -5.57 -1.34 6.76
CA ASP A 69 -6.02 -2.74 6.67
C ASP A 69 -6.52 -3.15 5.28
N LEU A 70 -6.53 -2.23 4.31
CA LEU A 70 -6.88 -2.54 2.93
C LEU A 70 -5.87 -3.49 2.25
N GLY A 71 -4.72 -3.81 2.87
CA GLY A 71 -3.83 -4.89 2.40
C GLY A 71 -4.32 -6.31 2.70
N ARG A 72 -5.41 -6.44 3.47
CA ARG A 72 -5.92 -7.70 4.02
C ARG A 72 -7.34 -7.96 3.50
N GLY A 73 -7.78 -9.22 3.41
CA GLY A 73 -9.16 -9.57 3.05
C GLY A 73 -9.43 -9.78 1.55
N ASP A 74 -10.73 -9.79 1.20
CA ASP A 74 -11.25 -10.09 -0.13
C ASP A 74 -10.72 -9.10 -1.18
N LYS A 75 -10.09 -9.63 -2.24
CA LYS A 75 -9.42 -8.84 -3.28
C LYS A 75 -10.38 -7.88 -3.98
N GLU A 76 -11.61 -8.29 -4.25
CA GLU A 76 -12.58 -7.44 -4.96
C GLU A 76 -13.10 -6.31 -4.06
N LYS A 77 -13.35 -6.60 -2.77
CA LYS A 77 -13.74 -5.56 -1.81
C LYS A 77 -12.63 -4.54 -1.57
N VAL A 78 -11.38 -5.01 -1.50
CA VAL A 78 -10.20 -4.16 -1.37
C VAL A 78 -10.00 -3.32 -2.64
N LYS A 79 -10.10 -3.94 -3.81
CA LYS A 79 -9.98 -3.28 -5.12
C LYS A 79 -10.98 -2.14 -5.24
N PHE A 80 -12.24 -2.39 -4.89
CA PHE A 80 -13.31 -1.40 -4.93
C PHE A 80 -13.02 -0.11 -4.13
N ILE A 81 -12.22 -0.22 -3.07
CA ILE A 81 -11.79 0.94 -2.25
C ILE A 81 -10.47 1.52 -2.77
N LYS A 82 -9.49 0.68 -3.12
CA LYS A 82 -8.15 1.12 -3.53
C LYS A 82 -8.14 1.80 -4.89
N GLU A 83 -8.97 1.38 -5.84
CA GLU A 83 -9.02 1.97 -7.19
C GLU A 83 -9.31 3.47 -7.20
N PRO A 84 -10.39 3.99 -6.57
CA PRO A 84 -10.64 5.42 -6.56
C PRO A 84 -9.53 6.19 -5.82
N ILE A 85 -8.94 5.62 -4.77
CA ILE A 85 -7.80 6.22 -4.08
C ILE A 85 -6.59 6.32 -5.01
N LEU A 86 -6.25 5.25 -5.74
CA LEU A 86 -5.16 5.24 -6.71
C LEU A 86 -5.39 6.26 -7.84
N LEU A 87 -6.63 6.40 -8.31
CA LEU A 87 -7.01 7.43 -9.28
C LEU A 87 -6.87 8.86 -8.75
N PHE A 88 -7.08 9.06 -7.45
CA PHE A 88 -6.82 10.34 -6.81
C PHE A 88 -5.32 10.62 -6.69
N LEU A 89 -4.55 9.64 -6.22
CA LEU A 89 -3.09 9.77 -6.07
C LEU A 89 -2.37 9.94 -7.41
N SER A 90 -2.84 9.28 -8.48
CA SER A 90 -2.27 9.44 -9.82
C SER A 90 -2.39 10.86 -10.35
N ARG A 91 -3.44 11.60 -9.96
CA ARG A 91 -3.59 13.03 -10.29
C ARG A 91 -2.62 13.92 -9.52
N LYS A 92 -2.14 13.48 -8.35
CA LYS A 92 -1.12 14.20 -7.58
C LYS A 92 0.29 13.98 -8.13
N GLY A 93 0.56 12.80 -8.68
CA GLY A 93 1.80 12.50 -9.39
C GLY A 93 2.29 11.07 -9.18
N LYS A 94 3.26 10.66 -10.00
CA LYS A 94 3.82 9.30 -9.99
C LYS A 94 4.40 8.92 -8.62
N ASP A 95 5.04 9.85 -7.92
CA ASP A 95 5.66 9.57 -6.63
C ASP A 95 4.65 9.21 -5.53
N TYR A 96 3.47 9.84 -5.53
CA TYR A 96 2.40 9.47 -4.59
C TYR A 96 1.94 8.03 -4.81
N VAL A 97 1.86 7.59 -6.07
CA VAL A 97 1.51 6.22 -6.44
C VAL A 97 2.63 5.24 -6.04
N LYS A 98 3.89 5.58 -6.29
CA LYS A 98 5.04 4.78 -5.89
C LYS A 98 5.08 4.56 -4.38
N VAL A 99 4.95 5.62 -3.59
CA VAL A 99 4.95 5.52 -2.12
C VAL A 99 3.75 4.72 -1.61
N TRP A 100 2.58 4.86 -2.23
CA TRP A 100 1.42 4.03 -1.91
C TRP A 100 1.72 2.54 -2.09
N TYR A 101 2.30 2.14 -3.23
CA TYR A 101 2.70 0.75 -3.44
C TYR A 101 3.79 0.30 -2.48
N LEU A 102 4.83 1.12 -2.31
CA LEU A 102 5.94 0.86 -1.41
C LEU A 102 5.43 0.60 0.01
N HIS A 103 4.52 1.43 0.52
CA HIS A 103 3.93 1.28 1.84
C HIS A 103 3.27 -0.09 2.02
N PHE A 104 2.35 -0.46 1.12
CA PHE A 104 1.65 -1.75 1.22
C PHE A 104 2.56 -2.97 0.99
N ILE A 105 3.60 -2.86 0.17
CA ILE A 105 4.56 -3.96 -0.03
C ILE A 105 5.42 -4.14 1.23
N LEU A 106 5.95 -3.05 1.80
CA LEU A 106 6.72 -3.11 3.05
C LEU A 106 5.89 -3.67 4.21
N ASP A 107 4.62 -3.30 4.31
CA ASP A 107 3.71 -3.87 5.31
C ASP A 107 3.44 -5.35 5.12
N TYR A 108 3.27 -5.77 3.87
CA TYR A 108 3.10 -7.17 3.53
C TYR A 108 4.36 -7.97 3.91
N LEU A 109 5.54 -7.47 3.54
CA LEU A 109 6.82 -8.11 3.85
C LEU A 109 7.06 -8.20 5.36
N ASN A 110 6.74 -7.13 6.10
CA ASN A 110 6.93 -7.09 7.54
C ASN A 110 5.89 -7.92 8.32
N SER A 111 4.85 -8.46 7.68
CA SER A 111 3.79 -9.18 8.36
C SER A 111 4.29 -10.48 9.01
N LYS A 112 3.79 -10.79 10.22
CA LYS A 112 4.15 -12.01 10.94
C LYS A 112 3.82 -13.26 10.12
N GLN A 113 2.64 -13.25 9.48
CA GLN A 113 2.16 -14.35 8.65
C GLN A 113 3.13 -14.65 7.51
N LEU A 114 3.68 -13.63 6.85
CA LEU A 114 4.65 -13.85 5.78
C LEU A 114 5.97 -14.38 6.32
N ARG A 115 6.47 -13.84 7.43
CA ARG A 115 7.72 -14.33 8.06
C ARG A 115 7.62 -15.80 8.44
N ASP A 116 6.51 -16.19 9.05
CA ASP A 116 6.26 -17.58 9.44
C ASP A 116 6.15 -18.47 8.19
N TRP A 117 5.50 -17.97 7.12
CA TRP A 117 5.44 -18.66 5.83
C TRP A 117 6.82 -18.87 5.21
N MET A 118 7.66 -17.83 5.15
CA MET A 118 9.03 -17.90 4.62
C MET A 118 9.87 -18.93 5.40
N LYS A 119 9.80 -18.92 6.74
CA LYS A 119 10.50 -19.91 7.58
C LYS A 119 10.07 -21.35 7.30
N ASN A 120 8.79 -21.57 7.01
CA ASN A 120 8.23 -22.90 6.79
C ASN A 120 8.46 -23.43 5.37
N THR A 121 8.57 -22.54 4.37
CA THR A 121 8.62 -22.90 2.95
C THR A 121 9.99 -22.70 2.32
N GLY A 122 10.84 -21.86 2.90
CA GLY A 122 12.08 -21.41 2.27
C GLY A 122 11.87 -20.45 1.09
N GLU A 123 10.65 -19.90 0.89
CA GLU A 123 10.41 -18.89 -0.14
C GLU A 123 11.29 -17.65 0.10
N SER A 124 11.92 -17.16 -0.97
CA SER A 124 12.77 -15.97 -0.92
C SER A 124 11.96 -14.68 -0.78
N ILE A 125 12.64 -13.58 -0.44
CA ILE A 125 12.02 -12.24 -0.43
C ILE A 125 11.49 -11.88 -1.83
N GLU A 126 12.20 -12.27 -2.89
CA GLU A 126 11.76 -12.04 -4.26
C GLU A 126 10.47 -12.81 -4.58
N ASP A 127 10.38 -14.08 -4.17
CA ASP A 127 9.16 -14.88 -4.34
C ASP A 127 7.96 -14.22 -3.65
N CYS A 128 8.18 -13.69 -2.44
CA CYS A 128 7.18 -12.96 -1.70
C CYS A 128 6.73 -11.67 -2.43
N ILE A 129 7.67 -10.90 -2.98
CA ILE A 129 7.36 -9.70 -3.78
C ILE A 129 6.53 -10.07 -5.02
N ASN A 130 6.90 -11.13 -5.75
CA ASN A 130 6.14 -11.63 -6.90
C ASN A 130 4.73 -12.10 -6.50
N LYS A 131 4.62 -12.77 -5.36
CA LYS A 131 3.34 -13.22 -4.79
C LYS A 131 2.43 -12.06 -4.41
N TYR A 132 2.99 -10.96 -3.90
CA TYR A 132 2.24 -9.73 -3.66
C TYR A 132 1.64 -9.19 -4.96
N GLN A 133 2.42 -9.07 -6.02
CA GLN A 133 1.95 -8.56 -7.31
C GLN A 133 0.78 -9.38 -7.85
N LYS A 134 0.90 -10.71 -7.84
CA LYS A 134 -0.12 -11.63 -8.36
C LYS A 134 -1.42 -11.58 -7.55
N ASN A 135 -1.30 -11.57 -6.22
CA ASN A 135 -2.42 -11.88 -5.35
C ASN A 135 -3.01 -10.67 -4.62
N LYS A 136 -2.24 -9.60 -4.41
CA LYS A 136 -2.59 -8.49 -3.51
C LYS A 136 -2.54 -7.12 -4.15
N ALA A 137 -1.69 -6.91 -5.16
CA ALA A 137 -1.60 -5.62 -5.81
C ALA A 137 -2.93 -5.27 -6.51
N VAL A 138 -3.34 -4.02 -6.33
CA VAL A 138 -4.44 -3.40 -7.07
C VAL A 138 -3.80 -2.33 -7.95
N THR A 139 -4.06 -2.40 -9.25
CA THR A 139 -3.64 -1.38 -10.22
C THR A 139 -4.87 -0.78 -10.88
N VAL A 140 -4.74 0.46 -11.29
CA VAL A 140 -5.64 1.15 -12.22
C VAL A 140 -4.83 1.60 -13.43
N SER A 141 -5.48 1.77 -14.57
CA SER A 141 -4.79 2.16 -15.81
C SER A 141 -3.85 3.35 -15.59
N GLY A 142 -2.58 3.15 -15.93
CA GLY A 142 -1.53 4.17 -15.81
C GLY A 142 -0.77 4.16 -14.47
N THR A 143 -0.99 3.15 -13.62
CA THR A 143 -0.25 2.97 -12.35
C THR A 143 0.65 1.74 -12.32
N GLU A 144 0.53 0.87 -13.34
CA GLU A 144 1.26 -0.39 -13.46
C GLU A 144 2.78 -0.17 -13.50
N GLU A 145 3.22 0.85 -14.22
CA GLU A 145 4.64 1.22 -14.33
C GLU A 145 5.24 1.53 -12.95
N GLN A 146 4.53 2.30 -12.12
CA GLN A 146 5.00 2.67 -10.78
C GLN A 146 5.07 1.46 -9.84
N LEU A 147 4.12 0.51 -9.96
CA LEU A 147 4.21 -0.75 -9.22
C LEU A 147 5.45 -1.55 -9.63
N ILE A 148 5.70 -1.68 -10.93
CA ILE A 148 6.88 -2.40 -11.45
C ILE A 148 8.17 -1.73 -11.00
N GLU A 149 8.26 -0.40 -11.07
CA GLU A 149 9.42 0.36 -10.58
C GLU A 149 9.69 0.09 -9.10
N VAL A 150 8.66 0.15 -8.24
CA VAL A 150 8.79 -0.14 -6.80
C VAL A 150 9.24 -1.58 -6.56
N MET A 151 8.68 -2.54 -7.28
CA MET A 151 9.07 -3.95 -7.14
C MET A 151 10.51 -4.19 -7.56
N ASN A 152 10.92 -3.66 -8.72
CA ASN A 152 12.29 -3.80 -9.22
C ASN A 152 13.28 -3.14 -8.27
N PHE A 153 12.93 -1.97 -7.73
CA PHE A 153 13.74 -1.30 -6.71
C PHE A 153 13.90 -2.15 -5.45
N LEU A 154 12.83 -2.72 -4.90
CA LEU A 154 12.91 -3.58 -3.71
C LEU A 154 13.73 -4.84 -3.97
N LYS A 155 13.56 -5.46 -5.14
CA LYS A 155 14.35 -6.63 -5.56
C LYS A 155 15.83 -6.31 -5.76
N GLY A 156 16.14 -5.13 -6.29
CA GLY A 156 17.52 -4.65 -6.43
C GLY A 156 18.22 -4.40 -5.10
N ASN A 157 17.47 -4.31 -3.99
CA ASN A 157 17.99 -3.98 -2.66
C ASN A 157 17.61 -5.04 -1.59
N ILE A 158 17.48 -6.31 -1.99
CA ILE A 158 17.00 -7.40 -1.11
C ILE A 158 17.80 -7.54 0.18
N HIS A 159 19.13 -7.39 0.14
CA HIS A 159 19.97 -7.54 1.34
C HIS A 159 19.65 -6.48 2.41
N GLU A 160 19.60 -5.20 2.01
CA GLU A 160 19.22 -4.11 2.92
C GLU A 160 17.76 -4.28 3.40
N LEU A 161 16.87 -4.71 2.50
CA LEU A 161 15.46 -4.97 2.81
C LEU A 161 15.30 -6.08 3.85
N GLN A 162 16.10 -7.14 3.73
CA GLN A 162 16.12 -8.25 4.67
C GLN A 162 16.56 -7.80 6.06
N GLU A 163 17.59 -6.97 6.16
CA GLU A 163 18.10 -6.45 7.43
C GLU A 163 17.12 -5.47 8.08
N ASP A 164 16.66 -4.47 7.32
CA ASP A 164 15.73 -3.44 7.81
C ASP A 164 14.42 -4.03 8.32
N LEU A 165 13.93 -5.04 7.62
CA LEU A 165 12.73 -5.75 8.01
C LEU A 165 13.04 -6.99 8.85
N ASN A 166 14.28 -7.32 9.23
CA ASN A 166 14.62 -8.54 9.99
C ASN A 166 13.97 -9.82 9.41
N LEU A 167 13.94 -9.97 8.09
CA LEU A 167 13.32 -11.10 7.40
C LEU A 167 14.18 -12.37 7.52
N PRO A 168 13.57 -13.57 7.43
CA PRO A 168 14.34 -14.82 7.41
C PRO A 168 15.38 -14.84 6.30
N LYS A 169 16.51 -15.51 6.58
CA LYS A 169 17.57 -15.79 5.60
C LYS A 169 17.14 -16.82 4.58
#